data_AF-A0AAD5K1R1-F1
#
_entry.id   AF-A0AAD5K1R1-F1
#
_cell.length_a   1.000
_cell.length_b   1.000
_cell.length_c   1.000
_cell.angle_alpha   90.00
_cell.angle_beta   90.00
_cell.angle_gamma   90.00
#
_symmetry.space_group_name_H-M   'P 1'
#
loop_
_entity.id
_entity.type
_entity.pdbx_description
1 polymer ?
#
loop_
_entity_poly.entity_id
_entity_poly.type
_entity_poly.pdbx_seq_one_letter_code
_entity_poly.pdbx_strand_id
1 'polypeptide(L)'
;MPNNSRDDMTTTMELLNNTTPIKKNAHLPRSTESFSVHKVQQSTTATTRYNTFHQRLNKTQKKIQKHRQDAKGYMNIAKLYSDQGKQSNAIPALQQSFQFFSTTDRQVIQQQSDLVKSQLEQRVDFISQYPYEIICHITQYLDQQTIADCLDVSPSWRSKLLGCSTLWKRVVINEMKVPNNGLKHKRIVRILPFVSKHVQDLKITSRMNRTTTHPIELLAKSSFPNLKSLTLDDYGKI
;
A
#
# COMPACT_ATOMS: atom_id res chain seq x y z
N MET A 1 31.79 -24.33 34.64
CA MET A 1 30.38 -24.01 34.95
C MET A 1 30.26 -22.49 35.02
N PRO A 2 29.22 -21.84 34.46
CA PRO A 2 27.82 -22.25 34.52
C PRO A 2 27.15 -22.50 33.16
N ASN A 3 26.09 -23.28 33.22
CA ASN A 3 25.21 -23.72 32.16
C ASN A 3 23.86 -23.04 32.43
N ASN A 4 23.44 -22.08 31.60
CA ASN A 4 22.15 -21.39 31.77
C ASN A 4 21.64 -20.76 30.46
N SER A 5 21.39 -21.58 29.44
CA SER A 5 20.84 -21.10 28.15
C SER A 5 19.80 -22.04 27.54
N ARG A 6 19.03 -22.77 28.37
CA ARG A 6 18.01 -23.71 27.87
C ARG A 6 16.56 -23.24 28.08
N ASP A 7 16.31 -22.32 28.99
CA ASP A 7 14.92 -21.96 29.36
C ASP A 7 14.29 -20.82 28.55
N ASP A 8 15.04 -20.16 27.65
CA ASP A 8 14.54 -19.05 26.83
C ASP A 8 14.06 -19.46 25.41
N MET A 9 14.28 -20.72 25.02
CA MET A 9 14.05 -21.19 23.64
C MET A 9 12.64 -21.76 23.41
N THR A 10 11.96 -22.23 24.46
CA THR A 10 10.58 -22.71 24.40
C THR A 10 9.57 -21.56 24.27
N THR A 11 9.86 -20.41 24.91
CA THR A 11 9.04 -19.19 24.81
C THR A 11 9.05 -18.60 23.39
N THR A 12 10.10 -18.86 22.61
CA THR A 12 10.18 -18.39 21.22
C THR A 12 9.36 -19.25 20.25
N MET A 13 9.16 -20.54 20.54
CA MET A 13 8.32 -21.45 19.75
C MET A 13 6.82 -21.10 19.86
N GLU A 14 6.32 -20.68 21.03
CA GLU A 14 4.92 -20.26 21.21
C GLU A 14 4.57 -18.92 20.53
N LEU A 15 5.53 -18.01 20.40
CA LEU A 15 5.34 -16.73 19.69
C LEU A 15 5.42 -16.86 18.16
N LEU A 16 5.82 -18.02 17.64
CA LEU A 16 6.03 -18.29 16.21
C LEU A 16 4.86 -19.02 15.53
N ASN A 17 4.04 -19.79 16.27
CA ASN A 17 2.91 -20.55 15.71
C ASN A 17 1.56 -19.79 15.69
N ASN A 18 1.50 -18.57 16.21
CA ASN A 18 0.29 -17.75 16.20
C ASN A 18 0.12 -16.95 14.90
N THR A 19 0.16 -17.63 13.75
CA THR A 19 -0.47 -17.11 12.52
C THR A 19 -1.96 -17.38 12.62
N THR A 20 -2.71 -16.34 12.98
CA THR A 20 -4.18 -16.39 13.01
C THR A 20 -4.70 -16.70 11.60
N PRO A 21 -5.49 -17.78 11.41
CA PRO A 21 -6.16 -18.00 10.14
C PRO A 21 -7.18 -16.87 9.94
N ILE A 22 -7.10 -16.22 8.78
CA ILE A 22 -8.09 -15.24 8.33
C ILE A 22 -9.43 -15.99 8.21
N LYS A 23 -10.32 -15.79 9.17
CA LYS A 23 -11.68 -16.35 9.16
C LYS A 23 -12.42 -15.82 7.92
N LYS A 24 -12.79 -16.73 7.02
CA LYS A 24 -13.77 -16.48 5.95
C LYS A 24 -15.14 -16.34 6.60
N ASN A 25 -15.63 -15.12 6.79
CA ASN A 25 -17.01 -14.89 7.19
C ASN A 25 -17.85 -14.60 5.94
N ALA A 26 -18.66 -15.59 5.56
CA ALA A 26 -19.81 -15.42 4.69
C ALA A 26 -21.06 -15.25 5.57
N HIS A 27 -21.67 -14.07 5.54
CA HIS A 27 -23.12 -13.82 5.36
C HIS A 27 -23.51 -12.40 5.78
N LEU A 28 -24.37 -11.78 4.96
CA LEU A 28 -25.10 -10.53 5.22
C LEU A 28 -26.49 -10.90 5.81
N PRO A 29 -27.19 -9.99 6.54
CA PRO A 29 -27.86 -8.87 5.85
C PRO A 29 -27.90 -7.49 6.57
N ARG A 30 -27.82 -6.45 5.73
CA ARG A 30 -28.58 -5.17 5.63
C ARG A 30 -28.92 -4.33 6.89
N SER A 31 -28.31 -3.13 6.97
CA SER A 31 -28.93 -1.85 7.35
C SER A 31 -28.05 -0.67 6.91
N THR A 32 -28.62 0.38 6.31
CA THR A 32 -27.92 1.43 5.53
C THR A 32 -27.31 2.59 6.33
N GLU A 33 -27.39 2.60 7.67
CA GLU A 33 -26.78 3.66 8.49
C GLU A 33 -25.41 3.26 9.12
N SER A 34 -25.00 2.00 8.99
CA SER A 34 -23.75 1.48 9.58
C SER A 34 -22.49 1.71 8.72
N PHE A 35 -22.64 2.19 7.48
CA PHE A 35 -21.54 2.31 6.53
C PHE A 35 -20.54 3.43 6.89
N SER A 36 -21.00 4.52 7.50
CA SER A 36 -20.14 5.68 7.81
C SER A 36 -19.24 5.45 9.02
N VAL A 37 -19.75 4.80 10.07
CA VAL A 37 -18.97 4.50 11.30
C VAL A 37 -17.94 3.40 11.03
N HIS A 38 -18.30 2.36 10.26
CA HIS A 38 -17.37 1.31 9.89
C HIS A 38 -16.22 1.81 9.00
N LYS A 39 -16.46 2.75 8.08
CA LYS A 39 -15.40 3.31 7.23
C LYS A 39 -14.37 4.11 8.04
N VAL A 40 -14.83 4.87 9.04
CA VAL A 40 -13.95 5.62 9.94
C VAL A 40 -13.12 4.67 10.83
N GLN A 41 -13.74 3.63 11.40
CA GLN A 41 -13.08 2.68 12.30
C GLN A 41 -12.11 1.72 11.57
N GLN A 42 -12.41 1.35 10.33
CA GLN A 42 -11.49 0.61 9.46
C GLN A 42 -10.30 1.48 9.03
N SER A 43 -10.52 2.78 8.81
CA SER A 43 -9.45 3.71 8.43
C SER A 43 -8.47 4.02 9.59
N THR A 44 -8.96 4.11 10.83
CA THR A 44 -8.12 4.33 12.02
C THR A 44 -7.30 3.09 12.33
N THR A 45 -7.88 1.89 12.23
CA THR A 45 -7.15 0.63 12.46
C THR A 45 -6.10 0.35 11.37
N ALA A 46 -6.39 0.62 10.10
CA ALA A 46 -5.41 0.50 9.02
C ALA A 46 -4.25 1.50 9.17
N THR A 47 -4.55 2.76 9.50
CA THR A 47 -3.54 3.81 9.70
C THR A 47 -2.65 3.49 10.91
N THR A 48 -3.22 3.02 12.01
CA THR A 48 -2.46 2.59 13.20
C THR A 48 -1.55 1.41 12.87
N ARG A 49 -2.06 0.38 12.18
CA ARG A 49 -1.23 -0.77 11.74
C ARG A 49 -0.07 -0.33 10.86
N TYR A 50 -0.31 0.57 9.91
CA TYR A 50 0.72 1.14 9.05
C TYR A 50 1.80 1.89 9.84
N ASN A 51 1.38 2.79 10.74
CA ASN A 51 2.32 3.56 11.57
C ASN A 51 3.15 2.65 12.49
N THR A 52 2.53 1.68 13.14
CA THR A 52 3.23 0.71 13.99
C THR A 52 4.21 -0.14 13.19
N PHE A 53 3.85 -0.56 11.97
CA PHE A 53 4.78 -1.27 11.08
C PHE A 53 6.01 -0.43 10.78
N HIS A 54 5.85 0.82 10.36
CA HIS A 54 6.97 1.70 10.03
C HIS A 54 7.87 2.00 11.23
N GLN A 55 7.28 2.23 12.41
CA GLN A 55 8.03 2.42 13.65
C GLN A 55 8.86 1.17 14.01
N ARG A 56 8.25 -0.02 13.95
CA ARG A 56 8.94 -1.30 14.21
C ARG A 56 10.05 -1.56 13.21
N LEU A 57 9.78 -1.34 11.92
CA LEU A 57 10.76 -1.51 10.85
C LEU A 57 11.98 -0.60 11.08
N ASN A 58 11.76 0.69 11.34
CA ASN A 58 12.83 1.66 11.57
C ASN A 58 13.65 1.31 12.83
N LYS A 59 12.99 0.91 13.93
CA LYS A 59 13.68 0.46 15.15
C LYS A 59 14.58 -0.75 14.87
N THR A 60 14.07 -1.74 14.13
CA THR A 60 14.85 -2.94 13.78
C THR A 60 16.00 -2.61 12.83
N GLN A 61 15.79 -1.74 11.82
CA GLN A 61 16.85 -1.30 10.91
C GLN A 61 17.97 -0.56 11.64
N LYS A 62 17.64 0.35 12.57
CA LYS A 62 18.64 1.03 13.41
C LYS A 62 19.45 0.04 14.25
N LYS A 63 18.84 -1.04 14.73
CA LYS A 63 19.54 -2.10 15.47
C LYS A 63 20.54 -2.83 14.57
N ILE A 64 20.13 -3.22 13.36
CA ILE A 64 21.01 -3.87 12.38
C ILE A 64 22.14 -2.94 11.93
N GLN A 65 21.88 -1.64 11.78
CA GLN A 65 22.94 -0.67 11.45
C GLN A 65 24.04 -0.64 12.50
N LYS A 66 23.69 -0.74 13.79
CA LYS A 66 24.65 -0.84 14.91
C LYS A 66 25.32 -2.21 14.99
N HIS A 67 24.59 -3.27 14.63
CA HIS A 67 25.05 -4.65 14.70
C HIS A 67 24.76 -5.37 13.38
N ARG A 68 25.65 -5.20 12.38
CA ARG A 68 25.42 -5.68 11.00
C ARG A 68 25.29 -7.22 10.89
N GLN A 69 25.72 -7.95 11.91
CA GLN A 69 25.63 -9.41 11.99
C GLN A 69 24.44 -9.88 12.87
N ASP A 70 23.51 -8.99 13.22
CA ASP A 70 22.31 -9.34 14.02
C ASP A 70 21.31 -10.14 13.18
N ALA A 71 21.53 -11.45 13.12
CA ALA A 71 20.72 -12.41 12.40
C ALA A 71 19.22 -12.36 12.82
N LYS A 72 18.96 -12.18 14.12
CA LYS A 72 17.59 -11.99 14.66
C LYS A 72 16.97 -10.70 14.15
N GLY A 73 17.76 -9.64 14.00
CA GLY A 73 17.34 -8.39 13.37
C GLY A 73 16.78 -8.61 11.97
N TYR A 74 17.51 -9.36 11.13
CA TYR A 74 17.08 -9.67 9.77
C TYR A 74 15.82 -10.55 9.73
N MET A 75 15.69 -11.56 10.60
CA MET A 75 14.46 -12.35 10.73
C MET A 75 13.25 -11.48 11.11
N ASN A 76 13.44 -10.55 12.04
CA ASN A 76 12.38 -9.61 12.44
C ASN A 76 11.95 -8.71 11.28
N ILE A 77 12.89 -8.24 10.45
CA ILE A 77 12.56 -7.49 9.23
C ILE A 77 11.76 -8.36 8.26
N ALA A 78 12.19 -9.61 8.04
CA ALA A 78 11.48 -10.53 7.17
C ALA A 78 10.05 -10.79 7.64
N LYS A 79 9.86 -11.06 8.94
CA LYS A 79 8.53 -11.24 9.55
C LYS A 79 7.66 -9.99 9.36
N LEU A 80 8.19 -8.81 9.66
CA LEU A 80 7.48 -7.55 9.47
C LEU A 80 7.04 -7.37 8.01
N TYR A 81 7.89 -7.67 7.03
CA TYR A 81 7.52 -7.62 5.62
C TYR A 81 6.47 -8.67 5.27
N SER A 82 6.59 -9.89 5.76
CA SER A 82 5.60 -10.95 5.53
C SER A 82 4.23 -10.58 6.10
N ASP A 83 4.18 -10.04 7.33
CA ASP A 83 2.96 -9.57 8.00
C ASP A 83 2.26 -8.44 7.21
N GLN A 84 2.99 -7.69 6.39
CA GLN A 84 2.44 -6.66 5.48
C GLN A 84 2.11 -7.21 4.08
N GLY A 85 2.27 -8.52 3.85
CA GLY A 85 2.16 -9.10 2.52
C GLY A 85 3.18 -8.51 1.54
N LYS A 86 4.42 -8.28 1.99
CA LYS A 86 5.53 -7.82 1.15
C LYS A 86 6.57 -8.94 1.02
N GLN A 87 6.14 -10.11 0.56
CA GLN A 87 6.96 -11.32 0.46
C GLN A 87 8.24 -11.09 -0.35
N SER A 88 8.18 -10.28 -1.42
CA SER A 88 9.36 -9.90 -2.24
C SER A 88 10.48 -9.24 -1.42
N ASN A 89 10.13 -8.55 -0.33
CA ASN A 89 11.09 -7.90 0.56
C ASN A 89 11.47 -8.79 1.75
N ALA A 90 10.60 -9.73 2.11
CA ALA A 90 10.84 -10.68 3.19
C ALA A 90 11.91 -11.74 2.80
N ILE A 91 11.86 -12.26 1.57
CA ILE A 91 12.81 -13.26 1.07
C ILE A 91 14.28 -12.81 1.17
N PRO A 92 14.68 -11.63 0.65
CA PRO A 92 16.07 -11.19 0.77
C PRO A 92 16.48 -10.95 2.22
N ALA A 93 15.57 -10.50 3.10
CA ALA A 93 15.87 -10.37 4.52
C ALA A 93 16.13 -11.74 5.20
N LEU A 94 15.39 -12.79 4.83
CA LEU A 94 15.67 -14.15 5.30
C LEU A 94 17.02 -14.67 4.78
N GLN A 95 17.33 -14.43 3.50
CA GLN A 95 18.62 -14.80 2.91
C GLN A 95 19.79 -14.11 3.63
N GLN A 96 19.65 -12.83 3.98
CA GLN A 96 20.65 -12.11 4.78
C GLN A 96 20.78 -12.71 6.18
N SER A 97 19.66 -13.07 6.83
CA SER A 97 19.71 -13.73 8.13
C SER A 97 20.48 -15.06 8.08
N PHE A 98 20.29 -15.84 7.02
CA PHE A 98 20.93 -17.15 6.81
C PHE A 98 22.46 -17.11 6.86
N GLN A 99 23.06 -15.99 6.44
CA GLN A 99 24.52 -15.80 6.45
C GLN A 99 25.12 -15.78 7.86
N PHE A 100 24.32 -15.47 8.89
CA PHE A 100 24.80 -15.21 10.25
C PHE A 100 24.39 -16.27 11.27
N PHE A 101 23.60 -17.27 10.87
CA PHE A 101 23.09 -18.31 11.77
C PHE A 101 23.91 -19.60 11.76
N SER A 102 23.91 -20.27 12.93
CA SER A 102 24.47 -21.60 13.13
C SER A 102 23.74 -22.65 12.27
N THR A 103 24.37 -23.80 12.02
CA THR A 103 23.83 -24.87 11.17
C THR A 103 22.44 -25.36 11.60
N THR A 104 22.14 -25.37 12.90
CA THR A 104 20.84 -25.80 13.45
C THR A 104 19.73 -24.78 13.15
N ASP A 105 20.01 -23.49 13.25
CA ASP A 105 19.02 -22.42 13.02
C ASP A 105 18.70 -22.21 11.53
N ARG A 106 19.60 -22.65 10.64
CA ARG A 106 19.43 -22.54 9.19
C ARG A 106 18.21 -23.30 8.66
N GLN A 107 17.85 -24.43 9.28
CA GLN A 107 16.67 -25.19 8.85
C GLN A 107 15.37 -24.42 9.07
N VAL A 108 15.24 -23.74 10.22
CA VAL A 108 14.06 -22.92 10.54
C VAL A 108 13.92 -21.76 9.56
N ILE A 109 15.02 -21.09 9.24
CA ILE A 109 15.04 -19.98 8.28
C ILE A 109 14.72 -20.46 6.88
N GLN A 110 15.21 -21.65 6.50
CA GLN A 110 14.93 -22.25 5.21
C GLN A 110 13.43 -22.58 5.08
N GLN A 111 12.84 -23.24 6.08
CA GLN A 111 11.40 -23.52 6.10
C GLN A 111 10.57 -22.23 6.00
N GLN A 112 10.98 -21.18 6.71
CA GLN A 112 10.28 -19.90 6.65
C GLN A 112 10.45 -19.21 5.29
N SER A 113 11.63 -19.31 4.67
CA SER A 113 11.88 -18.81 3.32
C SER A 113 10.99 -19.51 2.31
N ASP A 114 10.88 -20.84 2.39
CA ASP A 114 10.07 -21.63 1.46
C ASP A 114 8.57 -21.39 1.67
N LEU A 115 8.12 -21.20 2.91
CA LEU A 115 6.75 -20.74 3.20
C LEU A 115 6.46 -19.37 2.56
N VAL A 116 7.36 -18.40 2.72
CA VAL A 116 7.19 -17.05 2.14
C VAL A 116 7.20 -17.08 0.61
N LYS A 117 8.03 -17.95 0.00
CA LYS A 117 8.04 -18.17 -1.46
C LYS A 117 6.73 -18.79 -1.93
N SER A 118 6.25 -19.84 -1.26
CA SER A 118 4.97 -20.47 -1.60
C SER A 118 3.82 -19.47 -1.49
N GLN A 119 3.81 -18.63 -0.45
CA GLN A 119 2.83 -17.54 -0.32
C GLN A 119 2.92 -16.52 -1.46
N LEU A 120 4.13 -16.21 -1.92
CA LEU A 120 4.34 -15.31 -3.06
C LEU A 120 3.82 -15.94 -4.36
N GLU A 121 4.07 -17.23 -4.57
CA GLU A 121 3.57 -17.99 -5.74
C GLU A 121 2.05 -18.10 -5.75
N GLN A 122 1.42 -18.20 -4.56
CA GLN A 122 -0.04 -18.19 -4.43
C GLN A 122 -0.67 -16.81 -4.65
N ARG A 123 0.12 -15.74 -4.81
CA ARG A 123 -0.44 -14.43 -5.13
C ARG A 123 -0.92 -14.39 -6.57
N VAL A 124 -2.21 -14.60 -6.72
CA VAL A 124 -2.93 -14.39 -7.96
C VAL A 124 -3.03 -12.88 -8.22
N ASP A 125 -2.34 -12.38 -9.24
CA ASP A 125 -2.61 -11.04 -9.76
C ASP A 125 -3.90 -11.08 -10.60
N PHE A 126 -5.02 -10.95 -9.90
CA PHE A 126 -6.36 -11.00 -10.51
C PHE A 126 -6.51 -10.01 -11.67
N ILE A 127 -5.95 -8.80 -11.55
CA ILE A 127 -6.05 -7.79 -12.63
C ILE A 127 -5.27 -8.22 -13.86
N SER A 128 -4.14 -8.89 -13.71
CA SER A 128 -3.44 -9.43 -14.88
C SER A 128 -4.24 -10.53 -15.60
N GLN A 129 -5.07 -11.28 -14.88
CA GLN A 129 -5.86 -12.39 -15.44
C GLN A 129 -7.16 -11.95 -16.12
N TYR A 130 -7.76 -10.82 -15.71
CA TYR A 130 -8.99 -10.36 -16.34
C TYR A 130 -8.73 -9.70 -17.72
N PRO A 131 -9.64 -9.94 -18.69
CA PRO A 131 -9.69 -9.15 -19.92
C PRO A 131 -9.80 -7.65 -19.61
N TYR A 132 -9.25 -6.84 -20.51
CA TYR A 132 -9.17 -5.40 -20.35
C TYR A 132 -10.55 -4.75 -20.17
N GLU A 133 -11.55 -5.24 -20.90
CA GLU A 133 -12.94 -4.76 -20.89
C GLU A 133 -13.57 -4.92 -19.51
N ILE A 134 -13.32 -6.06 -18.85
CA ILE A 134 -13.85 -6.36 -17.51
C ILE A 134 -13.24 -5.40 -16.48
N ILE A 135 -11.94 -5.14 -16.58
CA ILE A 135 -11.25 -4.19 -15.69
C ILE A 135 -11.81 -2.79 -15.88
N CYS A 136 -11.94 -2.33 -17.12
CA CYS A 136 -12.50 -1.01 -17.39
C CYS A 136 -13.98 -0.90 -16.96
N HIS A 137 -14.75 -2.01 -16.97
CA HIS A 137 -16.12 -2.02 -16.46
C HIS A 137 -16.17 -1.94 -14.93
N ILE A 138 -15.40 -2.76 -14.21
CA ILE A 138 -15.35 -2.74 -12.73
C ILE A 138 -14.93 -1.35 -12.23
N THR A 139 -13.93 -0.76 -12.88
CA THR A 139 -13.35 0.51 -12.46
C THR A 139 -14.29 1.71 -12.66
N GLN A 140 -15.34 1.60 -13.48
CA GLN A 140 -16.39 2.62 -13.57
C GLN A 140 -17.18 2.77 -12.26
N TYR A 141 -17.19 1.74 -11.42
CA TYR A 141 -17.88 1.75 -10.13
C TYR A 141 -16.97 2.18 -8.98
N LEU A 142 -15.69 2.47 -9.24
CA LEU A 142 -14.73 2.89 -8.23
C LEU A 142 -14.60 4.42 -8.25
N ASP A 143 -14.45 5.02 -7.07
CA ASP A 143 -14.11 6.43 -6.98
C ASP A 143 -12.65 6.69 -7.40
N GLN A 144 -12.35 7.92 -7.82
CA GLN A 144 -11.02 8.28 -8.32
C GLN A 144 -9.90 8.09 -7.30
N GLN A 145 -10.18 8.19 -6.01
CA GLN A 145 -9.18 7.96 -4.98
C GLN A 145 -8.86 6.47 -4.89
N THR A 146 -9.87 5.61 -4.90
CA THR A 146 -9.69 4.16 -4.95
C THR A 146 -8.90 3.77 -6.21
N ILE A 147 -9.22 4.32 -7.38
CA ILE A 147 -8.46 4.07 -8.61
C ILE A 147 -7.00 4.52 -8.45
N ALA A 148 -6.75 5.70 -7.88
CA ALA A 148 -5.40 6.19 -7.64
C ALA A 148 -4.61 5.28 -6.69
N ASP A 149 -5.26 4.71 -5.67
CA ASP A 149 -4.65 3.74 -4.76
C ASP A 149 -4.35 2.41 -5.47
N CYS A 150 -5.22 1.98 -6.39
CA CYS A 150 -5.01 0.81 -7.24
C CYS A 150 -3.77 0.94 -8.15
N LEU A 151 -3.40 2.16 -8.58
CA LEU A 151 -2.19 2.39 -9.38
C LEU A 151 -0.88 2.13 -8.62
N ASP A 152 -0.92 2.08 -7.29
CA ASP A 152 0.24 1.78 -6.43
C ASP A 152 0.35 0.30 -6.07
N VAL A 153 -0.62 -0.54 -6.47
CA VAL A 153 -0.65 -1.97 -6.12
C VAL A 153 0.47 -2.73 -6.84
N SER A 154 0.57 -2.59 -8.16
CA SER A 154 1.64 -3.19 -8.96
C SER A 154 1.84 -2.46 -10.30
N PRO A 155 3.00 -2.64 -10.96
CA PRO A 155 3.22 -2.11 -12.31
C PRO A 155 2.18 -2.61 -13.34
N SER A 156 1.72 -3.86 -13.21
CA SER A 156 0.70 -4.44 -14.09
C SER A 156 -0.65 -3.73 -13.93
N TRP A 157 -1.06 -3.49 -12.67
CA TRP A 157 -2.26 -2.69 -12.38
C TRP A 157 -2.14 -1.30 -12.97
N ARG A 158 -1.00 -0.64 -12.74
CA ARG A 158 -0.74 0.69 -13.28
C ARG A 158 -0.87 0.72 -14.80
N SER A 159 -0.23 -0.22 -15.51
CA SER A 159 -0.28 -0.29 -16.97
C SER A 159 -1.71 -0.48 -17.49
N LYS A 160 -2.46 -1.44 -16.95
CA LYS A 160 -3.85 -1.71 -17.39
C LYS A 160 -4.79 -0.54 -17.10
N LEU A 161 -4.73 0.02 -15.88
CA LEU A 161 -5.60 1.12 -15.47
C LEU A 161 -5.30 2.42 -16.23
N LEU A 162 -4.03 2.74 -16.49
CA LEU A 162 -3.66 3.88 -17.32
C LEU A 162 -4.12 3.71 -18.78
N GLY A 163 -4.23 2.46 -19.25
CA GLY A 163 -4.81 2.14 -20.57
C GLY A 163 -6.29 2.47 -20.69
N CYS A 164 -7.08 2.32 -19.60
CA CYS A 164 -8.53 2.57 -19.58
C CYS A 164 -8.89 4.05 -19.77
N SER A 165 -8.91 4.50 -21.03
CA SER A 165 -9.21 5.88 -21.42
C SER A 165 -10.56 6.39 -20.89
N THR A 166 -11.55 5.51 -20.74
CA THR A 166 -12.87 5.83 -20.21
C THR A 166 -12.84 6.29 -18.75
N LEU A 167 -11.91 5.78 -17.95
CA LEU A 167 -11.75 6.17 -16.53
C LEU A 167 -11.23 7.60 -16.38
N TRP A 168 -10.42 8.03 -17.34
CA TRP A 168 -9.71 9.30 -17.27
C TRP A 168 -10.46 10.43 -17.97
N LYS A 169 -11.62 10.16 -18.60
CA LYS A 169 -12.43 11.19 -19.27
C LYS A 169 -12.79 12.33 -18.34
N ARG A 170 -13.09 12.02 -17.07
CA ARG A 170 -13.41 13.00 -16.04
C ARG A 170 -12.46 12.82 -14.87
N VAL A 171 -11.70 13.86 -14.55
CA VAL A 171 -10.76 13.90 -13.42
C VAL A 171 -11.17 15.02 -12.47
N VAL A 172 -11.27 14.69 -11.18
CA VAL A 172 -11.65 15.62 -10.11
C VAL A 172 -10.53 15.66 -9.08
N ILE A 173 -9.92 16.82 -8.93
CA ILE A 173 -8.82 17.06 -8.00
C ILE A 173 -9.36 17.94 -6.88
N ASN A 174 -9.76 17.29 -5.79
CA ASN A 174 -10.19 17.97 -4.59
C ASN A 174 -8.98 18.17 -3.68
N GLU A 175 -8.39 19.37 -3.62
CA GLU A 175 -7.36 19.72 -2.63
C GLU A 175 -8.02 20.16 -1.33
N MET A 176 -8.53 19.20 -0.55
CA MET A 176 -8.88 19.48 0.84
C MET A 176 -7.61 19.38 1.69
N LYS A 177 -7.30 20.41 2.48
CA LYS A 177 -6.32 20.28 3.57
C LYS A 177 -6.86 19.27 4.57
N VAL A 178 -6.51 17.99 4.43
CA VAL A 178 -6.68 17.03 5.51
C VAL A 178 -5.54 17.32 6.50
N PRO A 179 -5.82 17.81 7.72
CA PRO A 179 -4.81 18.41 8.60
C PRO A 179 -3.60 17.51 8.91
N ASN A 180 -3.74 16.17 8.77
CA ASN A 180 -2.70 15.21 9.12
C ASN A 180 -2.37 14.16 8.04
N ASN A 181 -2.87 14.28 6.79
CA ASN A 181 -2.74 13.23 5.75
C ASN A 181 -2.21 13.75 4.39
N GLY A 182 -1.08 14.46 4.41
CA GLY A 182 -0.46 15.17 3.27
C GLY A 182 0.01 14.35 2.06
N LEU A 183 -0.49 13.11 1.86
CA LEU A 183 -0.05 12.19 0.80
C LEU A 183 -1.12 11.80 -0.21
N LYS A 184 -2.42 11.95 0.08
CA LYS A 184 -3.48 11.42 -0.81
C LYS A 184 -3.62 12.23 -2.11
N HIS A 185 -3.67 13.56 -2.01
CA HIS A 185 -3.81 14.46 -3.17
C HIS A 185 -2.63 14.41 -4.14
N LYS A 186 -1.43 14.09 -3.65
CA LYS A 186 -0.23 13.98 -4.49
C LYS A 186 -0.33 12.85 -5.52
N ARG A 187 -1.20 11.84 -5.33
CA ARG A 187 -1.27 10.68 -6.22
C ARG A 187 -1.95 11.00 -7.55
N ILE A 188 -3.18 11.53 -7.51
CA ILE A 188 -3.93 11.93 -8.73
C ILE A 188 -3.14 12.97 -9.52
N VAL A 189 -2.57 13.94 -8.79
CA VAL A 189 -1.77 15.02 -9.36
C VAL A 189 -0.52 14.49 -10.09
N ARG A 190 0.13 13.43 -9.58
CA ARG A 190 1.30 12.78 -10.22
C ARG A 190 0.95 11.95 -11.45
N ILE A 191 -0.28 11.46 -11.56
CA ILE A 191 -0.70 10.62 -12.70
C ILE A 191 -1.22 11.44 -13.87
N LEU A 192 -1.60 12.71 -13.64
CA LEU A 192 -2.10 13.61 -14.66
C LEU A 192 -1.28 13.63 -15.96
N PRO A 193 0.06 13.73 -15.94
CA PRO A 193 0.85 13.75 -17.18
C PRO A 193 0.71 12.48 -18.03
N PHE A 194 0.38 11.34 -17.40
CA PHE A 194 0.23 10.07 -18.08
C PHE A 194 -1.16 9.89 -18.68
N VAL A 195 -2.18 10.55 -18.11
CA VAL A 195 -3.58 10.41 -18.51
C VAL A 195 -4.13 11.64 -19.22
N SER A 196 -3.36 12.74 -19.32
CA SER A 196 -3.81 14.04 -19.82
C SER A 196 -4.41 13.96 -21.23
N LYS A 197 -3.90 13.08 -22.09
CA LYS A 197 -4.43 12.82 -23.44
C LYS A 197 -5.85 12.22 -23.43
N HIS A 198 -6.31 11.68 -22.32
CA HIS A 198 -7.64 11.07 -22.18
C HIS A 198 -8.63 11.98 -21.43
N VAL A 199 -8.14 13.01 -20.75
CA VAL A 199 -8.97 13.92 -19.94
C VAL A 199 -9.77 14.84 -20.85
N GLN A 200 -11.09 14.87 -20.62
CA GLN A 200 -12.04 15.76 -21.30
C GLN A 200 -12.66 16.76 -20.31
N ASP A 201 -12.96 16.31 -19.11
CA ASP A 201 -13.49 17.14 -18.02
C ASP A 201 -12.47 17.15 -16.87
N LEU A 202 -11.90 18.31 -16.57
CA LEU A 202 -11.01 18.49 -15.43
C LEU A 202 -11.63 19.47 -14.43
N LYS A 203 -11.94 18.98 -13.24
CA LYS A 203 -12.39 19.82 -12.12
C LYS A 203 -11.28 19.87 -11.09
N ILE A 204 -10.79 21.07 -10.79
CA ILE A 204 -9.84 21.32 -9.71
C ILE A 204 -10.55 22.17 -8.69
N THR A 205 -10.63 21.64 -7.49
CA THR A 205 -11.23 22.33 -6.36
C THR A 205 -10.14 22.52 -5.32
N SER A 206 -9.61 23.73 -5.22
CA SER A 206 -8.49 24.06 -4.33
C SER A 206 -8.89 25.15 -3.36
N ARG A 207 -8.42 25.03 -2.11
CA ARG A 207 -8.48 26.15 -1.17
C ARG A 207 -7.23 26.98 -1.45
N MET A 208 -7.37 28.06 -2.21
CA MET A 208 -6.22 28.89 -2.59
C MET A 208 -5.63 29.58 -1.35
N ASN A 209 -4.69 28.92 -0.69
CA ASN A 209 -3.69 29.62 0.11
C ASN A 209 -2.61 30.09 -0.87
N ARG A 210 -2.15 31.34 -0.75
CA ARG A 210 -1.22 32.04 -1.68
C ARG A 210 0.09 31.29 -2.03
N THR A 211 0.36 30.13 -1.45
CA THR A 211 1.58 29.33 -1.61
C THR A 211 1.40 28.04 -2.40
N THR A 212 0.18 27.61 -2.75
CA THR A 212 -0.04 26.34 -3.47
C THR A 212 -0.18 26.57 -4.98
N THR A 213 0.95 26.82 -5.66
CA THR A 213 1.08 26.92 -7.13
C THR A 213 0.91 25.57 -7.85
N HIS A 214 0.87 24.47 -7.09
CA HIS A 214 1.16 23.13 -7.60
C HIS A 214 0.16 22.57 -8.65
N PRO A 215 -1.17 22.78 -8.55
CA PRO A 215 -2.10 22.29 -9.57
C PRO A 215 -2.01 23.08 -10.88
N ILE A 216 -1.90 24.41 -10.77
CA ILE A 216 -1.82 25.31 -11.93
C ILE A 216 -0.49 25.11 -12.66
N GLU A 217 0.61 24.94 -11.93
CA GLU A 217 1.90 24.63 -12.53
C GLU A 217 1.88 23.27 -13.27
N LEU A 218 1.12 22.31 -12.77
CA LEU A 218 0.95 21.02 -13.46
C LEU A 218 0.01 21.08 -14.66
N LEU A 219 -1.01 21.94 -14.62
CA LEU A 219 -1.77 22.28 -15.81
C LEU A 219 -0.85 22.87 -16.88
N ALA A 220 0.03 23.79 -16.49
CA ALA A 220 0.99 24.40 -17.40
C ALA A 220 2.01 23.39 -17.97
N LYS A 221 2.41 22.38 -17.18
CA LYS A 221 3.35 21.32 -17.61
C LYS A 221 2.71 20.20 -18.42
N SER A 222 1.40 20.01 -18.32
CA SER A 222 0.71 18.87 -18.96
C SER A 222 -0.07 19.32 -20.19
N SER A 223 0.10 18.64 -21.31
CA SER A 223 -0.74 18.89 -22.50
C SER A 223 -2.04 18.11 -22.37
N PHE A 224 -3.17 18.82 -22.42
CA PHE A 224 -4.53 18.23 -22.42
C PHE A 224 -5.21 18.44 -23.78
N PRO A 225 -4.80 17.70 -24.83
CA PRO A 225 -5.28 17.94 -26.20
C PRO A 225 -6.78 17.70 -26.38
N ASN A 226 -7.40 16.94 -25.47
CA ASN A 226 -8.82 16.57 -25.54
C ASN A 226 -9.68 17.26 -24.48
N LEU A 227 -9.14 18.28 -23.78
CA LEU A 227 -9.88 18.99 -22.74
C LEU A 227 -11.03 19.79 -23.33
N LYS A 228 -12.24 19.53 -22.84
CA LYS A 228 -13.48 20.20 -23.24
C LYS A 228 -13.99 21.11 -22.14
N SER A 229 -13.82 20.72 -20.88
CA SER A 229 -14.28 21.46 -19.72
C SER A 229 -13.20 21.54 -18.66
N LEU A 230 -12.94 22.76 -18.19
CA LEU A 230 -12.07 23.06 -17.04
C LEU A 230 -12.88 23.83 -16.00
N THR A 231 -13.01 23.27 -14.81
CA THR A 231 -13.66 23.94 -13.67
C THR A 231 -12.61 24.20 -12.60
N LEU A 232 -12.42 25.47 -12.25
CA LEU A 232 -11.55 25.90 -11.16
C LEU A 232 -12.45 26.46 -10.07
N ASP A 233 -12.70 25.66 -9.04
CA ASP A 233 -13.53 26.06 -7.90
C ASP A 233 -12.59 26.45 -6.74
N ASP A 234 -12.70 27.70 -6.27
CA ASP A 234 -12.07 28.11 -5.01
C ASP A 234 -13.08 27.98 -3.87
N TYR A 235 -12.71 27.27 -2.80
CA TYR A 235 -13.52 27.19 -1.57
C TYR A 235 -13.48 28.51 -0.75
N GLY A 236 -13.07 29.63 -1.37
CA GLY A 236 -12.81 30.91 -0.73
C GLY A 236 -13.77 32.04 -1.14
N LYS A 237 -15.06 31.91 -0.83
CA LYS A 237 -15.85 33.08 -0.41
C LYS A 237 -16.22 32.88 1.05
N ILE A 238 -15.58 33.69 1.91
CA ILE A 238 -16.15 34.05 3.22
C ILE A 238 -17.12 35.20 2.94
#